data_AF-A0A947W0Z4-F1
#
_entry.id   AF-A0A947W0Z4-F1
#
_cell.length_a   1.000
_cell.length_b   1.000
_cell.length_c   1.000
_cell.angle_alpha   90.00
_cell.angle_beta   90.00
_cell.angle_gamma   90.00
#
_symmetry.space_group_name_H-M   'P 1'
#
loop_
_entity.id
_entity.type
_entity.pdbx_description
1 polymer ?
#
loop_
_entity_poly.entity_id
_entity_poly.type
_entity_poly.pdbx_seq_one_letter_code
_entity_poly.pdbx_strand_id
1 'polypeptide(L)'
;MKTSHAFITKFFMVSCFFLSCSDNTSVSIHYKDSLDVRLEYVSMKTMSAYNRKTREGVSGAFQEIPEIYWHEDIKEMNPVWVYQHNNNLAIVLDVSENTEEGIYVYVSSSSYLPENDAYIQFVAVSRNTYEFVRWTFSPST
;
A
#
# COMPACT_ATOMS: atom_id res chain seq x y z
N MET A 1 16.71 -2.45 62.87
CA MET A 1 15.31 -2.03 62.57
C MET A 1 15.07 -2.44 61.12
N LYS A 2 14.51 -3.62 60.78
CA LYS A 2 13.12 -4.11 60.88
C LYS A 2 12.08 -3.10 60.36
N THR A 3 11.59 -3.32 59.12
CA THR A 3 10.19 -3.30 58.65
C THR A 3 10.16 -3.45 57.11
N SER A 4 9.74 -4.61 56.57
CA SER A 4 8.38 -4.91 56.07
C SER A 4 8.31 -4.73 54.54
N HIS A 5 8.52 -5.75 53.70
CA HIS A 5 7.55 -6.78 53.29
C HIS A 5 6.12 -6.25 53.10
N ALA A 6 5.76 -5.98 51.84
CA ALA A 6 4.38 -5.98 51.36
C ALA A 6 4.34 -6.64 49.98
N PHE A 7 4.26 -7.97 49.99
CA PHE A 7 3.81 -8.79 48.87
C PHE A 7 2.32 -8.49 48.65
N ILE A 8 1.97 -7.83 47.54
CA ILE A 8 0.57 -7.75 47.09
C ILE A 8 0.45 -8.64 45.86
N THR A 9 0.23 -9.92 46.14
CA THR A 9 -0.28 -10.89 45.19
C THR A 9 -1.75 -10.57 44.94
N LYS A 10 -2.09 -10.04 43.75
CA LYS A 10 -3.48 -10.01 43.28
C LYS A 10 -3.69 -11.10 42.25
N PHE A 11 -4.35 -12.15 42.72
CA PHE A 11 -4.94 -13.26 41.98
C PHE A 11 -6.08 -12.77 41.07
N PHE A 12 -6.17 -13.41 39.91
CA PHE A 12 -7.39 -13.80 39.17
C PHE A 12 -8.33 -12.70 38.64
N MET A 13 -8.39 -12.60 37.30
CA MET A 13 -9.57 -13.03 36.56
C MET A 13 -9.22 -13.19 35.07
N VAL A 14 -8.87 -14.42 34.67
CA VAL A 14 -8.90 -14.84 33.27
C VAL A 14 -10.37 -15.09 32.96
N SER A 15 -11.06 -14.09 32.40
CA SER A 15 -12.36 -14.29 31.77
C SER A 15 -12.13 -14.83 30.37
N CYS A 16 -12.20 -16.16 30.25
CA CYS A 16 -12.45 -16.84 29.00
C CYS A 16 -13.87 -16.50 28.51
N PHE A 17 -14.02 -15.38 27.80
CA PHE A 17 -15.15 -15.19 26.90
C PHE A 17 -14.91 -16.00 25.63
N PHE A 18 -15.20 -17.30 25.72
CA PHE A 18 -15.56 -18.09 24.55
C PHE A 18 -17.00 -17.74 24.20
N LEU A 19 -17.21 -16.85 23.24
CA LEU A 19 -18.45 -16.78 22.49
C LEU A 19 -18.21 -16.08 21.15
N SER A 20 -18.54 -16.82 20.09
CA SER A 20 -18.60 -16.44 18.67
C SER A 20 -17.31 -16.56 17.86
N CYS A 21 -16.98 -17.80 17.50
CA CYS A 21 -16.62 -18.10 16.11
C CYS A 21 -17.82 -17.71 15.23
N SER A 22 -17.86 -16.46 14.77
CA SER A 22 -18.72 -16.06 13.66
C SER A 22 -17.95 -16.33 12.38
N ASP A 23 -18.35 -17.35 11.65
CA ASP A 23 -17.94 -17.63 10.27
C ASP A 23 -18.33 -16.44 9.36
N ASN A 24 -17.55 -15.37 9.39
CA ASN A 24 -17.66 -14.23 8.46
C ASN A 24 -16.65 -14.34 7.30
N THR A 25 -16.22 -15.55 6.96
CA THR A 25 -15.16 -15.80 5.97
C THR A 25 -15.67 -15.75 4.52
N SER A 26 -16.98 -15.57 4.27
CA SER A 26 -17.54 -15.57 2.90
C SER A 26 -17.86 -14.17 2.35
N VAL A 27 -17.99 -13.14 3.18
CA VAL A 27 -18.28 -11.77 2.72
C VAL A 27 -17.01 -10.97 2.41
N SER A 28 -15.86 -11.35 3.00
CA SER A 28 -14.59 -10.65 2.80
C SER A 28 -13.96 -10.85 1.42
N ILE A 29 -14.35 -11.90 0.69
CA ILE A 29 -13.76 -12.24 -0.61
C ILE A 29 -14.34 -11.32 -1.70
N HIS A 30 -15.65 -11.08 -1.68
CA HIS A 30 -16.33 -10.33 -2.73
C HIS A 30 -16.04 -8.81 -2.70
N TYR A 31 -15.69 -8.27 -1.52
CA TYR A 31 -15.35 -6.85 -1.37
C TYR A 31 -13.92 -6.55 -1.83
N LYS A 32 -12.96 -7.45 -1.55
CA LYS A 32 -11.58 -7.31 -2.01
C LYS A 32 -11.48 -7.32 -3.54
N ASP A 33 -12.22 -8.20 -4.20
CA ASP A 33 -12.26 -8.25 -5.66
C ASP A 33 -12.81 -6.96 -6.29
N SER A 34 -13.74 -6.27 -5.61
CA SER A 34 -14.30 -4.99 -6.10
C SER A 34 -13.31 -3.82 -5.98
N LEU A 35 -12.46 -3.84 -4.95
CA LEU A 35 -11.47 -2.80 -4.71
C LEU A 35 -10.32 -2.92 -5.74
N ASP A 36 -9.89 -4.14 -6.04
CA ASP A 36 -8.85 -4.42 -7.04
C ASP A 36 -9.22 -3.89 -8.42
N VAL A 37 -10.43 -4.24 -8.88
CA VAL A 37 -10.92 -3.84 -10.20
C VAL A 37 -11.04 -2.32 -10.28
N ARG A 38 -11.49 -1.67 -9.19
CA ARG A 38 -11.57 -0.21 -9.11
C ARG A 38 -10.18 0.42 -9.16
N LEU A 39 -9.21 -0.06 -8.36
CA LEU A 39 -7.86 0.48 -8.30
C LEU A 39 -7.09 0.33 -9.62
N GLU A 40 -7.21 -0.82 -10.28
CA GLU A 40 -6.63 -1.01 -11.62
C GLU A 40 -7.25 -0.04 -12.64
N TYR A 41 -8.58 0.08 -12.65
CA TYR A 41 -9.30 1.00 -13.55
C TYR A 41 -8.84 2.45 -13.37
N VAL A 42 -8.83 2.96 -12.13
CA VAL A 42 -8.45 4.35 -11.86
C VAL A 42 -6.98 4.61 -12.13
N SER A 43 -6.13 3.59 -11.95
CA SER A 43 -4.70 3.65 -12.28
C SER A 43 -4.49 3.78 -13.79
N MET A 44 -5.18 2.96 -14.59
CA MET A 44 -5.15 3.05 -16.05
C MET A 44 -5.64 4.42 -16.55
N LYS A 45 -6.71 4.96 -15.95
CA LYS A 45 -7.26 6.27 -16.33
C LYS A 45 -6.28 7.40 -16.03
N THR A 46 -5.65 7.37 -14.86
CA THR A 46 -4.64 8.35 -14.43
C THR A 46 -3.44 8.33 -15.39
N MET A 47 -2.84 7.16 -15.61
CA MET A 47 -1.71 7.02 -16.54
C MET A 47 -2.07 7.39 -17.97
N SER A 48 -3.26 7.00 -18.46
CA SER A 48 -3.71 7.37 -19.82
C SER A 48 -3.90 8.88 -19.98
N ALA A 49 -4.41 9.56 -18.96
CA ALA A 49 -4.57 11.01 -18.97
C ALA A 49 -3.21 11.71 -19.05
N TYR A 50 -2.24 11.24 -18.27
CA TYR A 50 -0.86 11.71 -18.25
C TYR A 50 -0.15 11.47 -19.60
N ASN A 51 -0.13 10.22 -20.07
CA ASN A 51 0.54 9.80 -21.30
C ASN A 51 0.03 10.52 -22.55
N ARG A 52 -1.27 10.82 -22.61
CA ARG A 52 -1.87 11.57 -23.72
C ARG A 52 -1.31 13.00 -23.82
N LYS A 53 -0.90 13.59 -22.71
CA LYS A 53 -0.37 14.95 -22.64
C LYS A 53 1.14 15.01 -22.78
N THR A 54 1.85 14.01 -22.26
CA THR A 54 3.30 13.99 -22.34
C THR A 54 3.81 13.72 -23.76
N ARG A 55 3.08 12.97 -24.62
CA ARG A 55 3.34 12.69 -26.07
C ARG A 55 4.76 12.19 -26.44
N GLU A 56 5.71 12.30 -25.54
CA GLU A 56 7.11 11.95 -25.62
C GLU A 56 7.28 10.88 -24.55
N GLY A 57 7.59 9.66 -24.99
CA GLY A 57 7.89 8.53 -24.12
C GLY A 57 9.18 8.76 -23.35
N VAL A 58 9.15 9.69 -22.39
CA VAL A 58 10.23 9.87 -21.42
C VAL A 58 10.10 8.73 -20.42
N SER A 59 10.73 7.60 -20.74
CA SER A 59 10.85 6.47 -19.82
C SER A 59 11.92 6.79 -18.76
N GLY A 60 11.50 7.36 -17.63
CA GLY A 60 12.27 7.33 -16.39
C GLY A 60 11.86 6.12 -15.54
N ALA A 61 12.74 5.64 -14.66
CA ALA A 61 12.40 4.57 -13.71
C ALA A 61 11.26 5.00 -12.76
N PHE A 62 11.22 6.28 -12.41
CA PHE A 62 10.17 6.87 -11.59
C PHE A 62 9.77 8.21 -12.20
N GLN A 63 8.55 8.29 -12.71
CA GLN A 63 8.04 9.51 -13.31
C GLN A 63 6.83 10.01 -12.53
N GLU A 64 7.01 11.09 -11.79
CA GLU A 64 5.92 11.74 -11.06
C GLU A 64 4.80 12.16 -12.02
N ILE A 65 3.57 11.84 -11.64
CA ILE A 65 2.34 12.21 -12.33
C ILE A 65 1.76 13.42 -11.58
N PRO A 66 1.65 14.59 -12.21
CA PRO A 66 1.04 15.77 -11.58
C PRO A 66 -0.41 15.53 -11.14
N GLU A 67 -0.81 16.14 -10.02
CA GLU A 67 -2.13 16.00 -9.40
C GLU A 67 -3.31 16.26 -10.35
N ILE A 68 -3.13 17.18 -11.32
CA ILE A 68 -4.14 17.49 -12.34
C ILE A 68 -4.57 16.28 -13.19
N TYR A 69 -3.77 15.20 -13.18
CA TYR A 69 -4.06 13.97 -13.90
C TYR A 69 -4.59 12.85 -13.02
N TRP A 70 -4.60 13.02 -11.70
CA TRP A 70 -5.09 12.00 -10.77
C TRP A 70 -6.60 11.83 -10.91
N HIS A 71 -7.03 10.58 -10.94
CA HIS A 71 -8.45 10.25 -10.83
C HIS A 71 -8.98 10.63 -9.44
N GLU A 72 -10.27 11.01 -9.33
CA GLU A 72 -10.88 11.44 -8.07
C GLU A 72 -10.73 10.38 -6.95
N ASP A 73 -10.98 9.10 -7.26
CA ASP A 73 -10.73 7.99 -6.34
C ASP A 73 -9.30 7.93 -5.77
N ILE A 74 -8.29 8.35 -6.53
CA ILE A 74 -6.90 8.43 -6.02
C ILE A 74 -6.75 9.65 -5.12
N LYS A 75 -7.34 10.79 -5.50
CA LYS A 75 -7.34 12.00 -4.65
C LYS A 75 -8.04 11.76 -3.31
N GLU A 76 -9.11 10.96 -3.29
CA GLU A 76 -9.81 10.56 -2.07
C GLU A 76 -8.91 9.80 -1.07
N MET A 77 -7.84 9.17 -1.55
CA MET A 77 -6.84 8.51 -0.69
C MET A 77 -5.88 9.52 -0.02
N ASN A 78 -5.95 10.80 -0.40
CA ASN A 78 -5.07 11.87 0.05
C ASN A 78 -3.57 11.53 -0.08
N PRO A 79 -3.10 11.12 -1.28
CA PRO A 79 -1.70 10.74 -1.47
C PRO A 79 -0.77 11.94 -1.37
N VAL A 80 0.46 11.69 -0.92
CA VAL A 80 1.54 12.68 -0.93
C VAL A 80 1.95 12.98 -2.38
N TRP A 81 2.10 11.93 -3.18
CA TRP A 81 2.40 12.01 -4.61
C TRP A 81 2.15 10.67 -5.31
N VAL A 82 2.11 10.69 -6.64
CA VAL A 82 1.83 9.51 -7.48
C VAL A 82 2.87 9.47 -8.59
N TYR A 83 3.42 8.30 -8.86
CA TYR A 83 4.40 8.13 -9.94
C TYR A 83 4.16 6.85 -10.76
N GLN A 84 4.59 6.90 -12.01
CA GLN A 84 4.69 5.73 -12.88
C GLN A 84 6.03 5.03 -12.65
N HIS A 85 6.00 3.71 -12.48
CA HIS A 85 7.18 2.84 -12.41
C HIS A 85 6.95 1.61 -13.29
N ASN A 86 7.72 1.47 -14.38
CA ASN A 86 7.61 0.35 -15.32
C ASN A 86 6.16 0.09 -15.80
N ASN A 87 5.45 1.15 -16.21
CA ASN A 87 4.04 1.10 -16.64
C ASN A 87 3.02 0.64 -15.58
N ASN A 88 3.43 0.58 -14.32
CA ASN A 88 2.54 0.45 -13.17
C ASN A 88 2.44 1.79 -12.43
N LEU A 89 1.48 1.87 -11.50
CA LEU A 89 1.25 3.07 -10.71
C LEU A 89 1.64 2.85 -9.26
N ALA A 90 2.42 3.76 -8.68
CA ALA A 90 2.62 3.85 -7.24
C ALA A 90 1.92 5.09 -6.69
N ILE A 91 1.15 4.89 -5.63
CA ILE A 91 0.41 5.91 -4.89
C ILE A 91 1.08 5.99 -3.52
N VAL A 92 1.86 7.04 -3.29
CA VAL A 92 2.59 7.24 -2.04
C VAL A 92 1.66 7.91 -1.03
N LEU A 93 1.46 7.26 0.11
CA LEU A 93 0.57 7.70 1.17
C LEU A 93 1.32 8.30 2.36
N ASP A 94 2.55 7.84 2.60
CA ASP A 94 3.41 8.37 3.64
C ASP A 94 4.86 8.49 3.16
N VAL A 95 5.55 9.51 3.67
CA VAL A 95 6.96 9.78 3.39
C VAL A 95 7.65 10.10 4.71
N SER A 96 8.64 9.28 5.06
CA SER A 96 9.56 9.53 6.16
C SER A 96 10.93 9.96 5.63
N GLU A 97 11.89 10.26 6.52
CA GLU A 97 13.22 10.74 6.12
C GLU A 97 13.90 9.87 5.04
N ASN A 98 13.69 8.55 5.08
CA ASN A 98 14.35 7.61 4.17
C ASN A 98 13.42 6.56 3.55
N THR A 99 12.10 6.67 3.76
CA THR A 99 11.14 5.70 3.24
C THR A 99 9.93 6.36 2.61
N GLU A 100 9.38 5.70 1.60
CA GLU A 100 8.07 5.97 1.05
C GLU A 100 7.22 4.73 1.22
N GLU A 101 5.99 4.92 1.67
CA GLU A 101 5.02 3.85 1.87
C GLU A 101 3.74 4.16 1.11
N GLY A 102 3.09 3.13 0.60
CA GLY A 102 1.83 3.32 -0.09
C GLY A 102 1.32 2.10 -0.83
N ILE A 103 0.54 2.37 -1.87
CA ILE A 103 -0.13 1.36 -2.67
C ILE A 103 0.50 1.30 -4.06
N TYR A 104 0.93 0.11 -4.47
CA TYR A 104 1.42 -0.17 -5.80
C TYR A 104 0.37 -0.97 -6.57
N VAL A 105 -0.04 -0.45 -7.73
CA VAL A 105 -1.05 -1.07 -8.59
C VAL A 105 -0.36 -1.59 -9.85
N TYR A 106 -0.29 -2.92 -9.93
CA TYR A 106 0.09 -3.62 -11.16
C TYR A 106 -1.05 -3.48 -12.17
N VAL A 107 -0.75 -2.94 -13.35
CA VAL A 107 -1.73 -2.83 -14.42
C VAL A 107 -1.50 -3.96 -15.41
N SER A 108 -2.56 -4.67 -15.79
CA SER A 108 -2.48 -5.85 -16.66
C SER A 108 -1.82 -5.63 -18.03
N SER A 109 -1.75 -4.38 -18.51
CA SER A 109 -0.99 -4.02 -19.72
C SER A 109 0.53 -3.94 -19.50
N SER A 110 1.00 -3.99 -18.26
CA SER A 110 2.42 -4.00 -17.92
C SER A 110 3.00 -5.40 -18.02
N SER A 111 4.16 -5.52 -18.63
CA SER A 111 4.98 -6.74 -18.62
C SER A 111 5.85 -6.86 -17.37
N TYR A 112 5.83 -5.87 -16.47
CA TYR A 112 6.66 -5.84 -15.27
C TYR A 112 5.84 -6.26 -14.05
N LEU A 113 6.18 -7.43 -13.50
CA LEU A 113 5.65 -7.92 -12.24
C LEU A 113 6.44 -7.32 -11.07
N PRO A 114 5.78 -6.85 -9.99
CA PRO A 114 6.48 -6.35 -8.81
C PRO A 114 7.32 -7.45 -8.17
N GLU A 115 8.61 -7.18 -8.01
CA GLU A 115 9.58 -8.06 -7.35
C GLU A 115 10.31 -7.29 -6.26
N ASN A 116 10.55 -7.94 -5.13
CA ASN A 116 11.27 -7.34 -4.02
C ASN A 116 12.76 -7.23 -4.34
N ASP A 117 13.37 -6.09 -4.00
CA ASP A 117 14.80 -5.87 -4.12
C ASP A 117 15.38 -5.12 -2.90
N ALA A 118 16.62 -4.63 -3.01
CA ALA A 118 17.30 -3.92 -1.94
C ALA A 118 16.70 -2.55 -1.58
N TYR A 119 15.86 -1.99 -2.46
CA TYR A 119 15.31 -0.64 -2.38
C TYR A 119 13.78 -0.62 -2.32
N ILE A 120 13.11 -1.71 -2.67
CA ILE A 120 11.65 -1.79 -2.57
C ILE A 120 11.19 -3.18 -2.13
N GLN A 121 10.21 -3.20 -1.23
CA GLN A 121 9.47 -4.40 -0.85
C GLN A 121 8.00 -4.23 -1.18
N PHE A 122 7.39 -5.29 -1.68
CA PHE A 122 5.99 -5.40 -1.99
C PHE A 122 5.34 -6.49 -1.13
N VAL A 123 4.16 -6.18 -0.61
CA VAL A 123 3.29 -7.13 0.09
C VAL A 123 1.98 -7.19 -0.67
N ALA A 124 1.69 -8.36 -1.26
CA ALA A 124 0.45 -8.54 -2.01
C ALA A 124 -0.77 -8.38 -1.09
N VAL A 125 -1.58 -7.37 -1.35
CA VAL A 125 -2.88 -7.17 -0.71
C VAL A 125 -3.94 -7.98 -1.44
N SER A 126 -3.75 -8.11 -2.76
CA SER A 126 -4.71 -8.67 -3.69
C SER A 126 -4.04 -9.04 -5.02
N ARG A 127 -4.82 -9.27 -6.10
CA ARG A 127 -4.25 -9.79 -7.36
C ARG A 127 -3.31 -8.79 -8.03
N ASN A 128 -3.73 -7.53 -8.09
CA ASN A 128 -3.07 -6.46 -8.83
C ASN A 128 -2.65 -5.31 -7.92
N THR A 129 -2.76 -5.47 -6.60
CA THR A 129 -2.48 -4.41 -5.63
C THR A 129 -1.58 -4.92 -4.53
N TYR A 130 -0.58 -4.10 -4.22
CA TYR A 130 0.44 -4.35 -3.23
C TYR A 130 0.54 -3.15 -2.32
N GLU A 131 0.76 -3.38 -1.03
CA GLU A 131 1.42 -2.39 -0.20
C GLU A 131 2.90 -2.39 -0.56
N PHE A 132 3.53 -1.22 -0.55
CA PHE A 132 4.98 -1.14 -0.76
C PHE A 132 5.65 -0.26 0.28
N VAL A 133 6.92 -0.58 0.53
CA VAL A 133 7.88 0.27 1.22
C VAL A 133 9.08 0.43 0.30
N ARG A 134 9.46 1.66 -0.01
CA ARG A 134 10.63 2.00 -0.81
C ARG A 134 11.63 2.80 0.01
N TRP A 135 12.88 2.40 0.02
CA TRP A 135 13.96 3.19 0.63
C TRP A 135 14.56 4.17 -0.37
N THR A 136 14.67 5.44 0.02
CA THR A 136 15.28 6.50 -0.81
C THR A 136 16.81 6.50 -0.74
N PHE A 137 17.38 5.75 0.20
CA PHE A 137 18.81 5.44 0.31
C PHE A 137 19.01 3.93 0.47
N SER A 138 20.15 3.42 0.01
CA SER A 138 20.48 1.99 0.20
C SER A 138 20.58 1.67 1.69
N PRO A 139 19.80 0.73 2.24
CA PRO A 139 20.01 0.25 3.60
C PRO A 139 21.43 -0.33 3.69
N SER A 140 22.17 0.07 4.72
CA SER A 140 23.49 -0.50 5.00
C SER A 140 23.31 -2.01 5.13
N THR A 141 23.96 -2.77 4.25
CA THR A 141 23.87 -4.25 4.21
C THR A 141 24.55 -4.88 5.41
#